data_AF-A0A7U4QIN5-F1
#
_entry.id   AF-A0A7U4QIN5-F1
#
_cell.length_a   1.000
_cell.length_b   1.000
_cell.length_c   1.000
_cell.angle_alpha   90.00
_cell.angle_beta   90.00
_cell.angle_gamma   90.00
#
_symmetry.space_group_name_H-M   'P 1'
#
loop_
_entity.id
_entity.type
_entity.pdbx_description
1 polymer ?
#
loop_
_entity_poly.entity_id
_entity_poly.type
_entity_poly.pdbx_seq_one_letter_code
_entity_poly.pdbx_strand_id
1 'polypeptide(L)'
;MFKVWQTLKYILGYFIDGFKEHSVDMLEKELYEMENAFALVLCGSLIGLPAPPPLLGLSLLPYLERELNIMFAKSANLDDKLAQWTDMIDL
;
A
#
# COMPACT_ATOMS: atom_id res chain seq x y z
N MET A 1 3.27 46.14 -1.57
CA MET A 1 3.02 45.39 -2.83
C MET A 1 3.94 44.17 -2.98
N PHE A 2 5.26 44.28 -2.76
CA PHE A 2 6.22 43.17 -2.91
C PHE A 2 5.98 41.95 -1.99
N LYS A 3 5.54 42.18 -0.73
CA LYS A 3 5.22 41.10 0.23
C LYS A 3 4.11 40.17 -0.24
N VAL A 4 3.06 40.72 -0.87
CA VAL A 4 1.88 39.95 -1.32
C VAL A 4 2.28 38.92 -2.37
N TRP A 5 3.21 39.27 -3.26
CA TRP A 5 3.67 38.37 -4.32
C TRP A 5 4.56 37.24 -3.79
N GLN A 6 5.36 37.50 -2.75
CA GLN A 6 6.14 36.46 -2.08
C GLN A 6 5.26 35.50 -1.29
N THR A 7 4.26 36.01 -0.55
CA THR A 7 3.31 35.16 0.17
C THR A 7 2.48 34.31 -0.79
N LEU A 8 2.10 34.84 -1.96
CA LEU A 8 1.37 34.08 -2.97
C LEU A 8 2.19 32.93 -3.55
N LYS A 9 3.48 33.17 -3.84
CA LYS A 9 4.40 32.11 -4.29
C LYS A 9 4.61 31.03 -3.24
N TYR A 10 4.71 31.43 -1.96
CA TYR A 10 4.87 30.49 -0.85
C TYR A 10 3.64 29.59 -0.72
N ILE A 11 2.44 30.17 -0.72
CA ILE A 11 1.18 29.43 -0.64
C ILE A 11 1.02 28.48 -1.84
N LEU A 12 1.35 28.94 -3.06
CA LEU A 12 1.27 28.13 -4.27
C LEU A 12 2.25 26.93 -4.21
N GLY A 13 3.47 27.14 -3.71
CA GLY A 13 4.46 26.09 -3.55
C GLY A 13 3.99 24.99 -2.60
N TYR A 14 3.55 25.38 -1.40
CA TYR A 14 2.97 24.43 -0.44
C TYR A 14 1.75 23.68 -0.99
N PHE A 15 0.92 24.35 -1.79
CA PHE A 15 -0.26 23.73 -2.37
C PHE A 15 0.10 22.66 -3.41
N ILE A 16 1.11 22.92 -4.25
CA ILE A 16 1.62 21.97 -5.24
C ILE A 16 2.30 20.78 -4.55
N ASP A 17 3.12 21.05 -3.53
CA ASP A 17 3.82 20.02 -2.77
C ASP A 17 2.81 19.11 -2.05
N GLY A 18 1.79 19.67 -1.40
CA GLY A 18 0.73 18.89 -0.76
C GLY A 18 -0.11 18.06 -1.74
N PHE A 19 -0.38 18.58 -2.95
CA PHE A 19 -1.12 17.82 -3.99
C PHE A 19 -0.32 16.63 -4.51
N LYS A 20 1.00 16.83 -4.68
CA LYS A 20 1.92 15.78 -5.10
C LYS A 20 2.03 14.71 -4.01
N GLU A 21 2.19 15.11 -2.75
CA GLU A 21 2.28 14.21 -1.61
C GLU A 21 1.02 13.37 -1.46
N HIS A 22 -0.17 13.98 -1.55
CA HIS A 22 -1.44 13.24 -1.47
C HIS A 22 -1.62 12.24 -2.64
N SER A 23 -1.15 12.59 -3.83
CA SER A 23 -1.26 11.70 -5.00
C SER A 23 -0.31 10.50 -4.87
N VAL A 24 0.88 10.71 -4.31
CA VAL A 24 1.85 9.63 -4.04
C VAL A 24 1.34 8.72 -2.93
N ASP A 25 0.85 9.28 -1.81
CA ASP A 25 0.30 8.51 -0.69
C ASP A 25 -0.87 7.61 -1.14
N MET A 26 -1.72 8.10 -2.04
CA MET A 26 -2.82 7.30 -2.60
C MET A 26 -2.30 6.11 -3.43
N LEU A 27 -1.31 6.33 -4.29
CA LEU A 27 -0.72 5.27 -5.10
C LEU A 27 0.01 4.24 -4.23
N GLU A 28 0.68 4.67 -3.17
CA GLU A 28 1.33 3.77 -2.21
C GLU A 28 0.32 2.88 -1.49
N LYS A 29 -0.85 3.42 -1.12
CA LYS A 29 -1.95 2.64 -0.53
C LYS A 29 -2.55 1.64 -1.52
N GLU A 30 -2.80 2.04 -2.76
CA GLU A 30 -3.32 1.14 -3.80
C GLU A 30 -2.34 -0.01 -4.07
N LEU A 31 -1.04 0.31 -4.19
CA LEU A 31 0.00 -0.70 -4.34
C LEU A 31 0.03 -1.65 -3.14
N TYR A 32 -0.07 -1.12 -1.92
CA TYR A 32 -0.13 -1.92 -0.70
C TYR A 32 -1.31 -2.89 -0.69
N GLU A 33 -2.51 -2.45 -1.09
CA GLU A 33 -3.68 -3.31 -1.19
C GLU A 33 -3.50 -4.40 -2.24
N MET A 34 -2.88 -4.06 -3.39
CA MET A 34 -2.65 -5.00 -4.47
C MET A 34 -1.60 -6.07 -4.12
N GLU A 35 -0.55 -5.72 -3.38
CA GLU A 35 0.43 -6.67 -2.84
C GLU A 35 -0.24 -7.68 -1.88
N ASN A 36 -1.14 -7.21 -1.01
CA ASN A 36 -1.91 -8.09 -0.12
C ASN A 36 -2.87 -8.99 -0.91
N ALA A 37 -3.56 -8.46 -1.91
CA ALA A 37 -4.45 -9.24 -2.77
C ALA A 37 -3.67 -10.31 -3.55
N PHE A 38 -2.50 -9.97 -4.09
CA PHE A 38 -1.61 -10.92 -4.78
C PHE A 38 -1.21 -12.08 -3.85
N ALA A 39 -0.85 -11.78 -2.61
CA ALA A 39 -0.51 -12.78 -1.62
C ALA A 39 -1.71 -13.69 -1.28
N LEU A 40 -2.91 -13.14 -1.14
CA LEU A 40 -4.13 -13.92 -0.94
C LEU A 40 -4.43 -14.82 -2.14
N VAL A 41 -4.20 -14.34 -3.36
CA VAL A 41 -4.44 -15.14 -4.57
C VAL A 41 -3.48 -16.33 -4.63
N LEU A 42 -2.18 -16.15 -4.37
CA LEU A 42 -1.21 -17.26 -4.47
C LEU A 42 -1.15 -18.13 -3.22
N CYS A 43 -1.13 -17.52 -2.04
CA CYS A 43 -0.96 -18.21 -0.77
C CYS A 43 -2.29 -18.52 -0.06
N GLY A 44 -3.41 -17.96 -0.50
CA GLY A 44 -4.72 -18.18 0.13
C GLY A 44 -5.13 -19.66 0.15
N SER A 45 -4.72 -20.44 -0.85
CA SER A 45 -4.95 -21.89 -0.86
C SER A 45 -4.36 -22.62 0.35
N LEU A 46 -3.29 -22.08 0.94
CA LEU A 46 -2.64 -22.64 2.13
C LEU A 46 -3.48 -22.44 3.41
N ILE A 47 -4.39 -21.45 3.40
CA ILE A 47 -5.32 -21.16 4.51
C ILE A 47 -6.76 -21.57 4.20
N GLY A 48 -6.97 -22.35 3.14
CA GLY A 48 -8.29 -22.89 2.76
C GLY A 48 -9.13 -22.02 1.83
N LEU A 49 -8.58 -20.94 1.27
CA LEU A 49 -9.24 -20.20 0.19
C LEU A 49 -9.15 -20.97 -1.14
N PRO A 50 -10.10 -20.79 -2.07
CA PRO A 50 -10.02 -21.45 -3.37
C PRO A 50 -8.75 -21.03 -4.11
N ALA A 51 -8.02 -22.03 -4.63
CA ALA A 51 -6.82 -21.77 -5.41
C ALA A 51 -7.18 -21.05 -6.74
N PRO A 52 -6.30 -20.16 -7.21
CA PRO A 52 -6.50 -19.51 -8.49
C PRO A 52 -6.41 -20.55 -9.63
N PRO A 53 -6.95 -20.22 -10.82
CA PRO A 53 -6.75 -21.06 -12.00
C PRO A 53 -5.26 -21.39 -12.20
N PRO A 54 -4.87 -22.67 -12.42
CA PRO A 54 -3.48 -23.10 -12.39
C PRO A 54 -2.56 -22.32 -13.33
N LEU A 55 -3.06 -21.95 -14.52
CA LEU A 55 -2.32 -21.17 -15.51
C LEU A 55 -1.98 -19.76 -14.98
N LEU A 56 -2.93 -19.13 -14.27
CA LEU A 56 -2.71 -17.83 -13.64
C LEU A 56 -1.70 -17.95 -12.50
N GLY A 57 -1.88 -18.93 -11.61
CA GLY A 57 -0.93 -19.19 -10.53
C GLY A 57 0.51 -19.36 -11.06
N LEU A 58 0.69 -20.20 -12.07
CA LEU A 58 2.00 -20.47 -12.65
C LEU A 58 2.64 -19.23 -13.31
N SER A 59 1.83 -18.39 -13.96
CA SER A 59 2.30 -17.14 -14.57
C SER A 59 2.73 -16.09 -13.55
N LEU A 60 2.17 -16.15 -12.34
CA LEU A 60 2.45 -15.20 -11.26
C LEU A 60 3.54 -15.68 -10.30
N LEU A 61 3.83 -16.99 -10.25
CA LEU A 61 4.87 -17.58 -9.40
C LEU A 61 6.25 -16.88 -9.49
N PRO A 62 6.76 -16.46 -10.66
CA PRO A 62 8.06 -15.79 -10.75
C PRO A 62 8.13 -14.47 -9.98
N TYR A 63 6.99 -13.81 -9.77
CA TYR A 63 6.92 -12.53 -9.05
C TYR A 63 6.80 -12.72 -7.54
N LEU A 64 6.47 -13.93 -7.07
CA LEU A 64 6.19 -14.22 -5.66
C LEU A 64 7.41 -14.01 -4.75
N GLU A 65 8.63 -14.27 -5.22
CA GLU A 65 9.84 -14.11 -4.41
C GLU A 65 9.99 -12.69 -3.87
N ARG A 66 9.81 -11.68 -4.75
CA ARG A 66 9.90 -10.28 -4.36
C ARG A 66 8.83 -9.92 -3.34
N GLU A 67 7.60 -10.36 -3.60
CA GLU A 67 6.46 -10.04 -2.74
C GLU A 67 6.58 -10.70 -1.37
N LEU A 68 7.07 -11.94 -1.28
CA LEU A 68 7.34 -12.59 0.00
C LEU A 68 8.37 -11.82 0.83
N ASN A 69 9.45 -11.33 0.21
CA ASN A 69 10.44 -10.50 0.92
C ASN A 69 9.82 -9.21 1.46
N ILE A 70 8.97 -8.55 0.67
CA ILE A 70 8.24 -7.33 1.10
C ILE A 70 7.29 -7.67 2.25
N MET A 71 6.54 -8.77 2.14
CA MET A 71 5.62 -9.21 3.19
C MET A 71 6.34 -9.58 4.49
N PHE A 72 7.49 -10.27 4.44
CA PHE A 72 8.25 -10.58 5.65
C PHE A 72 8.80 -9.31 6.32
N ALA A 73 9.28 -8.35 5.54
CA ALA A 73 9.73 -7.06 6.08
C ALA A 73 8.57 -6.29 6.76
N LYS A 74 7.37 -6.32 6.16
CA LYS A 74 6.15 -5.73 6.75
C LYS A 74 5.68 -6.51 7.97
N SER A 75 5.81 -7.84 7.95
CA SER A 75 5.40 -8.74 9.03
C SER A 75 6.09 -8.41 10.36
N ALA A 76 7.32 -7.90 10.31
CA ALA A 76 8.07 -7.49 11.49
C ALA A 76 7.40 -6.35 12.27
N ASN A 77 6.49 -5.59 11.64
CA ASN A 77 5.77 -4.46 12.24
C ASN A 77 4.25 -4.73 12.33
N LEU A 78 3.84 -6.01 12.45
CA LEU A 78 2.41 -6.39 12.48
C LEU A 78 1.68 -5.91 13.73
N ASP A 79 2.37 -5.77 14.86
CA ASP A 79 1.75 -5.35 16.13
C ASP A 79 1.09 -3.98 16.00
N ASP A 80 1.74 -3.02 15.33
CA ASP A 80 1.19 -1.70 15.05
C ASP A 80 -0.02 -1.75 14.09
N LYS A 81 -0.03 -2.73 13.18
CA LYS A 81 -1.11 -2.90 12.20
C LYS A 81 -2.34 -3.53 12.82
N LEU A 82 -2.18 -4.51 13.71
CA LEU A 82 -3.30 -5.09 14.45
C LEU A 82 -3.97 -4.03 15.34
N ALA A 83 -3.19 -3.16 15.99
CA ALA A 83 -3.74 -2.05 16.77
C ALA A 83 -4.63 -1.12 15.93
N GLN A 84 -4.20 -0.75 14.70
CA GLN A 84 -5.03 0.05 13.78
C GLN A 84 -6.33 -0.63 13.38
N TRP A 85 -6.30 -1.95 13.14
CA TRP A 85 -7.50 -2.72 12.81
C TRP A 85 -8.47 -2.83 13.98
N THR A 86 -7.96 -3.01 15.19
CA THR A 86 -8.75 -3.01 16.42
C THR A 86 -9.43 -1.65 16.63
N ASP A 87 -8.69 -0.56 16.44
CA ASP A 87 -9.23 0.81 16.51
C ASP A 87 -10.34 1.05 15.47
N MET A 88 -10.20 0.49 14.27
CA MET A 88 -11.21 0.62 13.20
C MET A 88 -12.50 -0.18 13.47
N ILE A 89 -12.41 -1.29 14.20
CA ILE A 89 -13.55 -2.19 14.47
C ILE A 89 -14.21 -1.86 15.83
N ASP A 90 -13.80 -0.78 16.50
CA ASP A 90 -14.26 -0.38 17.84
C ASP A 90 -14.12 -1.53 18.88
N LEU A 91 -13.02 -2.30 18.81
CA LEU A 91 -12.72 -3.42 19.72
C LEU A 91 -11.77 -3.04 20.86
#